data_AF-A0A7K0DZU5-F1
#
_entry.id   AF-A0A7K0DZU5-F1
#
_cell.length_a   1.000
_cell.length_b   1.000
_cell.length_c   1.000
_cell.angle_alpha   90.00
_cell.angle_beta   90.00
_cell.angle_gamma   90.00
#
_symmetry.space_group_name_H-M   'P 1'
#
loop_
_entity.id
_entity.type
_entity.pdbx_description
1 polymer ?
#
loop_
_entity_poly.entity_id
_entity_poly.type
_entity_poly.pdbx_seq_one_letter_code
_entity_poly.pdbx_strand_id
1 'polypeptide(L)'
;MPRLLRQFAVLGEPVESESGEWALRYDEDGRAVIAHRNGEITWAAGEVGSLRLELDGVFAVYDGPAVVWRGDAPVRSYSALHVTDEGDGVLLDDGLPVYSLRTGPIEAVSLGDRAPVAEIIGNRILKSANGKRTVVRQDEHAGLVHKRRFTGGGMITVVQPDEARTLQQPDTWLTWRFLDSDGSGAWELVLVDAAGEVRWIHGRGRFDPTGAHPADPTADHRAADDANFVAWLESGLDIEAYCVTVIHDVDPDEALRRFGATDAEISTATWPELLRRARYEEADWHQVVAAFALGPHTLLVEDNGWEGSNRPDLSRGTFAVSSYCSINADSVFLVSRDGDTLATFQENCPGDAEGSDIDVLTKALAEMGIDDPRAFDEDDENFLEDLELLCRVAEVRPTIADVTAPARVAILPR
;
A
#
# COMPACT_ATOMS: atom_id res chain seq x y z
N MET A 1 12.31 23.73 1.82
CA MET A 1 12.31 22.26 1.86
C MET A 1 12.98 21.83 3.14
N PRO A 2 12.32 21.07 4.03
CA PRO A 2 13.06 20.43 5.12
C PRO A 2 14.08 19.47 4.51
N ARG A 3 15.32 19.47 5.01
CA ARG A 3 16.41 18.58 4.59
C ARG A 3 16.00 17.12 4.81
N LEU A 4 15.27 16.53 3.87
CA LEU A 4 14.97 15.11 3.84
C LEU A 4 16.25 14.33 3.51
N LEU A 5 16.65 13.48 4.45
CA LEU A 5 17.33 12.19 4.25
C LEU A 5 18.59 12.23 3.36
N ARG A 6 19.71 12.73 3.88
CA ARG A 6 21.02 12.35 3.33
C ARG A 6 21.52 11.11 4.07
N GLN A 7 21.34 9.94 3.47
CA GLN A 7 22.22 8.82 3.72
C GLN A 7 23.61 9.24 3.21
N PHE A 8 24.53 9.61 4.09
CA PHE A 8 25.89 9.88 3.66
C PHE A 8 26.68 8.56 3.72
N ALA A 9 27.03 8.02 2.55
CA ALA A 9 27.88 6.84 2.45
C ALA A 9 29.29 7.09 3.06
N VAL A 10 29.72 8.36 3.06
CA VAL A 10 30.95 8.87 3.66
C VAL A 10 30.66 10.26 4.25
N LEU A 11 31.19 10.56 5.45
CA LEU A 11 31.10 11.91 6.02
C LEU A 11 31.95 12.88 5.16
N GLY A 12 31.34 13.48 4.15
CA GLY A 12 31.99 14.43 3.24
C GLY A 12 31.84 15.90 3.67
N GLU A 13 30.72 16.24 4.30
CA GLU A 13 30.42 17.56 4.88
C GLU A 13 29.99 17.37 6.34
N PRO A 14 30.20 18.37 7.22
CA PRO A 14 29.70 18.31 8.58
C PRO A 14 28.18 18.12 8.63
N VAL A 15 27.71 17.29 9.56
CA VAL A 15 26.28 17.20 9.90
C VAL A 15 26.05 18.09 11.11
N GLU A 16 25.45 19.24 10.89
CA GLU A 16 25.22 20.27 11.92
C GLU A 16 23.88 20.08 12.63
N SER A 17 23.84 20.50 13.90
CA SER A 17 22.59 20.66 14.64
C SER A 17 21.77 21.85 14.16
N GLU A 18 20.52 21.95 14.59
CA GLU A 18 19.62 23.02 14.15
C GLU A 18 20.15 24.42 14.51
N SER A 19 20.71 24.59 15.71
CA SER A 19 21.37 25.84 16.11
C SER A 19 22.71 26.08 15.40
N GLY A 20 23.32 25.06 14.81
CA GLY A 20 24.68 25.09 14.28
C GLY A 20 25.77 25.09 15.36
N GLU A 21 25.41 24.95 16.64
CA GLU A 21 26.37 24.94 17.74
C GLU A 21 27.13 23.61 17.84
N TRP A 22 26.51 22.50 17.39
CA TRP A 22 27.12 21.17 17.36
C TRP A 22 27.24 20.64 15.93
N ALA A 23 28.28 19.86 15.67
CA ALA A 23 28.44 19.18 14.39
C ALA A 23 29.18 17.84 14.51
N LEU A 24 28.73 16.84 13.75
CA LEU A 24 29.51 15.66 13.42
C LEU A 24 30.49 16.03 12.29
N ARG A 25 31.79 16.02 12.58
CA ARG A 25 32.87 16.43 11.68
C ARG A 25 34.17 15.71 12.00
N TYR A 26 35.19 15.87 11.17
CA TYR A 26 36.55 15.46 11.53
C TYR A 26 37.21 16.52 12.42
N ASP A 27 37.95 16.07 13.44
CA ASP A 27 38.88 16.90 14.20
C ASP A 27 40.21 17.10 13.47
N GLU A 28 41.17 17.78 14.12
CA GLU A 28 42.49 18.07 13.53
C GLU A 28 43.32 16.81 13.25
N ASP A 29 43.04 15.71 13.97
CA ASP A 29 43.71 14.43 13.83
C ASP A 29 43.01 13.50 12.81
N GLY A 30 41.92 13.95 12.19
CA GLY A 30 41.15 13.17 11.22
C GLY A 30 40.22 12.13 11.85
N ARG A 31 39.92 12.23 13.14
CA ARG A 31 38.93 11.39 13.83
C ARG A 31 37.55 12.05 13.71
N ALA A 32 36.54 11.23 13.42
CA ALA A 32 35.17 11.74 13.40
C ALA A 32 34.65 11.97 14.83
N VAL A 33 34.13 13.16 15.09
CA VAL A 33 33.67 13.62 16.41
C VAL A 33 32.36 14.40 16.29
N ILE A 34 31.51 14.30 17.31
CA ILE A 34 30.45 15.28 17.55
C ILE A 34 31.03 16.31 18.52
N ALA A 35 31.18 17.54 18.02
CA ALA A 35 31.83 18.61 18.75
C ALA A 35 31.01 19.91 18.71
N HIS A 36 30.98 20.61 19.83
CA HIS A 36 30.45 21.95 19.94
C HIS A 36 31.45 22.96 19.34
N ARG A 37 30.97 24.13 18.91
CA ARG A 37 31.81 25.21 18.34
C ARG A 37 32.89 25.74 19.30
N ASN A 38 32.73 25.53 20.61
CA ASN A 38 33.71 25.92 21.64
C ASN A 38 34.81 24.86 21.85
N GLY A 39 34.76 23.72 21.14
CA GLY A 39 35.72 22.62 21.24
C GLY A 39 35.32 21.48 22.20
N GLU A 40 34.16 21.55 22.87
CA GLU A 40 33.65 20.41 23.65
C GLU A 40 33.29 19.24 22.74
N ILE A 41 33.66 18.01 23.13
CA ILE A 41 33.40 16.78 22.35
C ILE A 41 32.53 15.84 23.20
N THR A 42 31.44 15.36 22.61
CA THR A 42 30.46 14.49 23.28
C THR A 42 30.46 13.07 22.74
N TRP A 43 30.98 12.86 21.54
CA TRP A 43 31.14 11.56 20.92
C TRP A 43 32.35 11.58 19.98
N ALA A 44 33.08 10.47 19.91
CA ALA A 44 34.20 10.30 19.00
C ALA A 44 34.24 8.86 18.49
N ALA A 45 34.58 8.68 17.21
CA ALA A 45 34.89 7.39 16.65
C ALA A 45 36.14 6.80 17.35
N GLY A 46 36.20 5.47 17.44
CA GLY A 46 37.31 4.80 18.14
C GLY A 46 38.66 4.94 17.44
N GLU A 47 38.65 5.07 16.11
CA GLU A 47 39.85 5.17 15.27
C GLU A 47 39.77 6.37 14.30
N VAL A 48 40.93 6.74 13.75
CA VAL A 48 41.08 7.77 12.70
C VAL A 48 40.81 7.17 11.32
N GLY A 49 40.17 7.92 10.44
CA GLY A 49 39.89 7.48 9.07
C GLY A 49 38.56 7.99 8.55
N SER A 50 38.10 7.41 7.43
CA SER A 50 36.84 7.80 6.80
C SER A 50 35.65 7.17 7.53
N LEU A 51 34.82 7.99 8.18
CA LEU A 51 33.57 7.55 8.80
C LEU A 51 32.53 7.26 7.73
N ARG A 52 31.94 6.06 7.82
CA ARG A 52 30.83 5.58 6.99
C ARG A 52 29.72 5.07 7.90
N LEU A 53 28.49 5.22 7.44
CA LEU A 53 27.33 4.60 8.05
C LEU A 53 26.87 3.48 7.12
N GLU A 54 27.09 2.23 7.55
CA GLU A 54 26.75 1.03 6.78
C GLU A 54 25.23 0.77 6.80
N LEU A 55 24.73 0.01 5.81
CA LEU A 55 23.29 -0.24 5.60
C LEU A 55 22.59 -0.88 6.82
N ASP A 56 23.34 -1.55 7.69
CA ASP A 56 22.88 -2.18 8.92
C ASP A 56 22.99 -1.26 10.15
N GLY A 57 23.12 0.05 9.94
CA GLY A 57 23.13 1.04 11.02
C GLY A 57 24.45 1.14 11.78
N VAL A 58 25.49 0.45 11.32
CA VAL A 58 26.80 0.42 11.97
C VAL A 58 27.67 1.57 11.49
N PHE A 59 28.13 2.39 12.41
CA PHE A 59 29.21 3.34 12.13
C PHE A 59 30.52 2.57 11.97
N ALA A 60 31.20 2.76 10.86
CA ALA A 60 32.48 2.13 10.58
C ALA A 60 33.51 3.18 10.15
N VAL A 61 34.74 3.05 10.63
CA VAL A 61 35.86 3.87 10.16
C VAL A 61 36.75 3.02 9.25
N TYR A 62 37.07 3.60 8.11
CA TYR A 62 37.89 3.00 7.06
C TYR A 62 39.24 3.69 6.93
N ASP A 63 40.31 2.88 6.89
CA ASP A 63 41.62 3.28 6.37
C ASP A 63 41.81 2.64 4.98
N GLY A 64 41.60 3.44 3.94
CA GLY A 64 41.49 2.93 2.57
C GLY A 64 40.34 1.90 2.44
N PRO A 65 40.61 0.65 2.01
CA PRO A 65 39.60 -0.40 1.93
C PRO A 65 39.39 -1.17 3.25
N ALA A 66 40.24 -0.98 4.25
CA ALA A 66 40.21 -1.75 5.49
C ALA A 66 39.31 -1.08 6.54
N VAL A 67 38.44 -1.87 7.18
CA VAL A 67 37.68 -1.41 8.35
C VAL A 67 38.58 -1.51 9.58
N VAL A 68 38.88 -0.37 10.19
CA VAL A 68 39.74 -0.26 11.38
C VAL A 68 38.95 -0.13 12.67
N TRP A 69 37.68 0.29 12.58
CA TRP A 69 36.78 0.37 13.73
C TRP A 69 35.31 0.22 13.32
N ARG A 70 34.52 -0.38 14.21
CA ARG A 70 33.06 -0.41 14.15
C ARG A 70 32.49 0.04 15.48
N GLY A 71 31.49 0.89 15.43
CA GLY A 71 30.70 1.30 16.58
C GLY A 71 29.62 0.27 16.91
N ASP A 72 29.21 0.23 18.17
CA ASP A 72 28.07 -0.56 18.61
C ASP A 72 26.80 0.22 18.31
N ALA A 73 26.13 -0.11 17.20
CA ALA A 73 24.80 0.39 16.87
C ALA A 73 23.98 -0.76 16.25
N PRO A 74 23.24 -1.55 17.06
CA PRO A 74 22.51 -2.72 16.58
C PRO A 74 21.18 -2.34 15.91
N VAL A 75 21.19 -1.36 15.00
CA VAL A 75 19.99 -0.80 14.38
C VAL A 75 19.78 -1.41 13.00
N ARG A 76 18.80 -2.31 12.85
CA ARG A 76 18.59 -3.03 11.57
C ARG A 76 18.21 -2.15 10.38
N SER A 77 17.63 -0.96 10.63
CA SER A 77 17.26 0.00 9.61
C SER A 77 17.26 1.42 10.17
N TYR A 78 17.71 2.37 9.38
CA TYR A 78 17.64 3.79 9.67
C TYR A 78 17.46 4.55 8.35
N SER A 79 16.86 5.72 8.43
CA SER A 79 16.63 6.62 7.30
C SER A 79 17.52 7.86 7.38
N ALA A 80 17.90 8.31 8.59
CA ALA A 80 18.73 9.50 8.80
C ALA A 80 19.57 9.44 10.07
N LEU A 81 20.60 10.30 10.11
CA LEU A 81 21.33 10.69 11.31
C LEU A 81 21.11 12.20 11.54
N HIS A 82 20.79 12.58 12.77
CA HIS A 82 20.64 13.97 13.21
C HIS A 82 21.64 14.28 14.33
N VAL A 83 22.21 15.48 14.37
CA VAL A 83 23.00 15.97 15.52
C VAL A 83 22.15 16.94 16.31
N THR A 84 21.88 16.66 17.58
CA THR A 84 20.97 17.48 18.41
C THR A 84 21.70 18.70 19.00
N ASP A 85 20.94 19.69 19.47
CA ASP A 85 21.49 20.89 20.13
C ASP A 85 22.07 20.59 21.53
N GLU A 86 21.88 19.37 22.04
CA GLU A 86 22.55 18.83 23.23
C GLU A 86 23.83 18.07 22.89
N GLY A 87 24.22 18.02 21.61
CA GLY A 87 25.44 17.36 21.13
C GLY A 87 25.33 15.84 21.05
N ASP A 88 24.14 15.28 20.83
CA ASP A 88 23.97 13.84 20.60
C ASP A 88 23.82 13.55 19.10
N GLY A 89 24.23 12.35 18.68
CA GLY A 89 23.93 11.84 17.35
C GLY A 89 22.78 10.85 17.43
N VAL A 90 21.66 11.15 16.80
CA VAL A 90 20.46 10.31 16.85
C VAL A 90 20.20 9.68 15.49
N LEU A 91 20.20 8.35 15.45
CA LEU A 91 19.72 7.59 14.30
C LEU A 91 18.19 7.58 14.32
N LEU A 92 17.62 7.91 13.17
CA LEU A 92 16.19 7.97 12.93
C LEU A 92 15.81 6.85 11.96
N ASP A 93 14.77 6.10 12.26
CA ASP A 93 14.11 5.18 11.34
C ASP A 93 12.77 5.79 10.87
N ASP A 94 12.79 6.29 9.64
CA ASP A 94 11.72 7.09 9.04
C ASP A 94 11.29 8.27 9.95
N GLY A 95 12.24 8.91 10.64
CA GLY A 95 11.97 10.01 11.58
C GLY A 95 11.60 9.60 13.01
N LEU A 96 11.57 8.30 13.34
CA LEU A 96 11.50 7.83 14.73
C LEU A 96 12.91 7.70 15.30
N PRO A 97 13.25 8.32 16.44
CA PRO A 97 14.53 8.07 17.09
C PRO A 97 14.61 6.61 17.56
N VAL A 98 15.61 5.88 17.04
CA VAL A 98 15.83 4.45 17.35
C VAL A 98 17.13 4.21 18.09
N TYR A 99 18.09 5.13 18.00
CA TYR A 99 19.38 4.99 18.66
C TYR A 99 20.03 6.36 18.91
N SER A 100 20.57 6.53 20.10
CA SER A 100 21.40 7.66 20.52
C SER A 100 22.85 7.20 20.59
N LEU A 101 23.75 7.94 19.96
CA LEU A 101 25.19 7.68 20.04
C LEU A 101 25.74 7.87 21.45
N ARG A 102 25.06 8.65 22.30
CA ARG A 102 25.41 8.86 23.71
C ARG A 102 24.81 7.82 24.65
N THR A 103 23.56 7.43 24.43
CA THR A 103 22.76 6.67 25.42
C THR A 103 22.33 5.28 24.95
N GLY A 104 22.55 4.94 23.68
CA GLY A 104 22.24 3.63 23.11
C GLY A 104 20.83 3.53 22.52
N PRO A 105 20.22 2.33 22.52
CA PRO A 105 18.90 2.12 21.92
C PRO A 105 17.81 3.00 22.53
N ILE A 106 16.98 3.60 21.67
CA ILE A 106 15.83 4.40 22.08
C ILE A 106 14.57 3.57 21.87
N GLU A 107 13.87 3.25 22.95
CA GLU A 107 12.58 2.57 22.87
C GLU A 107 11.45 3.59 22.62
N ALA A 108 10.63 3.33 21.61
CA ALA A 108 9.47 4.15 21.31
C ALA A 108 8.34 3.90 22.32
N VAL A 109 7.80 4.97 22.88
CA VAL A 109 6.68 4.95 23.82
C VAL A 109 5.39 5.19 23.05
N SER A 110 4.56 4.15 22.92
CA SER A 110 3.23 4.29 22.32
C SER A 110 2.30 5.09 23.23
N LEU A 111 1.64 6.11 22.66
CA LEU A 111 0.57 6.88 23.30
C LEU A 111 -0.81 6.25 23.08
N GLY A 112 -0.87 5.12 22.37
CA GLY A 112 -2.12 4.52 21.93
C GLY A 112 -2.66 5.18 20.66
N ASP A 113 -3.96 5.05 20.44
CA ASP A 113 -4.66 5.47 19.23
C ASP A 113 -5.21 6.90 19.29
N ARG A 114 -5.04 7.59 20.43
CA ARG A 114 -5.47 8.97 20.66
C ARG A 114 -4.49 9.71 21.56
N ALA A 115 -4.00 10.89 21.13
CA ALA A 115 -3.10 11.71 21.95
C ALA A 115 -3.19 13.21 21.61
N PRO A 116 -2.95 14.12 22.58
CA PRO A 116 -2.73 15.53 22.27
C PRO A 116 -1.48 15.70 21.39
N VAL A 117 -1.51 16.66 20.46
CA VAL A 117 -0.38 16.92 19.55
C VAL A 117 0.91 17.25 20.32
N ALA A 118 0.79 17.99 21.43
CA ALA A 118 1.92 18.37 22.27
C ALA A 118 2.61 17.17 22.95
N GLU A 119 1.94 16.03 23.07
CA GLU A 119 2.52 14.83 23.68
C GLU A 119 3.26 13.93 22.68
N ILE A 120 2.98 14.10 21.38
CA ILE A 120 3.69 13.40 20.30
C ILE A 120 4.98 14.18 20.06
N ILE A 121 6.06 13.79 20.73
CA ILE A 121 7.38 14.42 20.65
C ILE A 121 8.48 13.44 21.05
N GLY A 122 9.63 13.53 20.39
CA GLY A 122 10.77 12.65 20.64
C GLY A 122 10.44 11.18 20.37
N ASN A 123 10.54 10.35 21.40
CA ASN A 123 10.24 8.91 21.31
C ASN A 123 8.77 8.56 21.57
N ARG A 124 7.90 9.54 21.85
CA ARG A 124 6.48 9.31 22.11
C ARG A 124 5.68 9.37 20.81
N ILE A 125 5.01 8.27 20.47
CA ILE A 125 4.36 8.10 19.16
C ILE A 125 2.86 7.82 19.30
N LEU A 126 2.05 8.42 18.42
CA LEU A 126 0.67 7.97 18.22
C LEU A 126 0.71 6.71 17.36
N LYS A 127 -0.01 5.66 17.72
CA LYS A 127 -0.01 4.38 17.01
C LYS A 127 -1.41 3.76 16.97
N SER A 128 -1.88 3.37 15.79
CA SER A 128 -3.15 2.66 15.68
C SER A 128 -3.11 1.31 16.40
N ALA A 129 -4.27 0.80 16.83
CA ALA A 129 -4.37 -0.46 17.56
C ALA A 129 -3.76 -1.66 16.80
N ASN A 130 -3.89 -1.68 15.47
CA ASN A 130 -3.29 -2.70 14.61
C ASN A 130 -1.84 -2.40 14.19
N GLY A 131 -1.27 -1.28 14.65
CA GLY A 131 0.09 -0.86 14.35
C GLY A 131 0.37 -0.45 12.90
N LYS A 132 -0.65 -0.43 12.02
CA LYS A 132 -0.50 -0.03 10.61
C LYS A 132 -0.30 1.47 10.44
N ARG A 133 -0.67 2.30 11.41
CA ARG A 133 -0.55 3.78 11.32
C ARG A 133 0.21 4.35 12.50
N THR A 134 1.12 5.27 12.24
CA THR A 134 1.84 6.00 13.28
C THR A 134 1.94 7.49 12.97
N VAL A 135 2.01 8.31 14.01
CA VAL A 135 2.44 9.71 13.92
C VAL A 135 3.60 9.93 14.87
N VAL A 136 4.66 10.52 14.34
CA VAL A 136 5.85 10.89 15.11
C VAL A 136 6.17 12.36 14.90
N ARG A 137 6.92 12.93 15.84
CA ARG A 137 7.38 14.31 15.81
C ARG A 137 8.71 14.39 16.54
N GLN A 138 9.68 15.05 15.93
CA GLN A 138 11.01 15.17 16.51
C GLN A 138 10.99 16.08 17.75
N ASP A 139 10.53 17.32 17.57
CA ASP A 139 10.53 18.37 18.57
C ASP A 139 9.30 19.31 18.42
N GLU A 140 9.21 20.34 19.26
CA GLU A 140 8.08 21.29 19.27
C GLU A 140 8.01 22.22 18.04
N HIS A 141 9.05 22.26 17.21
CA HIS A 141 9.16 23.07 16.00
C HIS A 141 9.03 22.22 14.73
N ALA A 142 9.23 20.91 14.82
CA ALA A 142 9.05 19.97 13.73
C ALA A 142 7.57 19.79 13.35
N GLY A 143 7.38 19.39 12.10
CA GLY A 143 6.11 18.88 11.58
C GLY A 143 5.79 17.47 12.10
N LEU A 144 4.59 16.99 11.85
CA LEU A 144 4.19 15.61 12.18
C LEU A 144 4.45 14.71 10.98
N VAL A 145 5.14 13.60 11.20
CA VAL A 145 5.35 12.57 10.18
C VAL A 145 4.31 11.47 10.40
N HIS A 146 3.35 11.38 9.50
CA HIS A 146 2.33 10.34 9.48
C HIS A 146 2.78 9.20 8.56
N LYS A 147 2.71 7.97 9.06
CA LYS A 147 3.05 6.77 8.31
C LYS A 147 1.87 5.82 8.28
N ARG A 148 1.66 5.19 7.13
CA ARG A 148 0.72 4.11 6.92
C ARG A 148 1.42 2.93 6.28
N ARG A 149 1.34 1.76 6.91
CA ARG A 149 1.83 0.48 6.39
C ARG A 149 0.68 -0.30 5.76
N PHE A 150 0.94 -0.92 4.64
CA PHE A 150 0.06 -1.86 3.95
C PHE A 150 0.91 -3.02 3.42
N THR A 151 0.29 -4.10 2.97
CA THR A 151 1.07 -5.22 2.44
C THR A 151 1.88 -4.76 1.23
N GLY A 152 3.16 -5.15 1.18
CA GLY A 152 4.05 -4.77 0.08
C GLY A 152 4.62 -3.36 0.15
N GLY A 153 4.28 -2.53 1.16
CA GLY A 153 4.88 -1.19 1.26
C GLY A 153 4.38 -0.29 2.38
N GLY A 154 4.55 1.01 2.18
CA GLY A 154 4.10 2.04 3.11
C GLY A 154 4.08 3.42 2.47
N MET A 155 3.31 4.31 3.07
CA MET A 155 3.20 5.71 2.68
C MET A 155 3.62 6.59 3.85
N ILE A 156 4.38 7.65 3.54
CA ILE A 156 4.78 8.68 4.51
C ILE A 156 4.24 10.02 4.02
N THR A 157 3.52 10.72 4.89
CA THR A 157 3.07 12.09 4.66
C THR A 157 3.50 12.99 5.81
N VAL A 158 3.64 14.30 5.55
CA VAL A 158 4.12 15.27 6.53
C VAL A 158 3.09 16.38 6.71
N VAL A 159 2.62 16.57 7.95
CA VAL A 159 1.95 17.80 8.37
C VAL A 159 3.02 18.83 8.63
N GLN A 160 2.97 19.96 7.93
CA GLN A 160 4.02 20.98 8.02
C GLN A 160 4.09 21.59 9.44
N PRO A 161 5.27 22.08 9.87
CA PRO A 161 5.46 22.73 11.17
C PRO A 161 4.38 23.75 11.56
N ASP A 162 4.01 24.64 10.64
CA ASP A 162 3.01 25.68 10.89
C ASP A 162 1.63 25.07 11.18
N GLU A 163 1.22 24.10 10.37
CA GLU A 163 -0.04 23.40 10.56
C GLU A 163 -0.03 22.60 11.86
N ALA A 164 1.05 21.84 12.14
CA ALA A 164 1.20 21.09 13.38
C ALA A 164 1.07 21.97 14.63
N ARG A 165 1.59 23.21 14.59
CA ARG A 165 1.37 24.20 15.66
C ARG A 165 -0.09 24.60 15.80
N THR A 166 -0.82 24.78 14.70
CA THR A 166 -2.27 25.10 14.76
C THR A 166 -3.13 23.95 15.30
N LEU A 167 -2.64 22.71 15.24
CA LEU A 167 -3.33 21.52 15.79
C LEU A 167 -3.10 21.36 17.30
N GLN A 168 -2.14 22.07 17.90
CA GLN A 168 -1.94 22.09 19.35
C GLN A 168 -2.99 22.99 20.02
N GLN A 169 -4.19 22.45 20.21
CA GLN A 169 -5.29 23.14 20.88
C GLN A 169 -5.63 22.43 22.19
N PRO A 170 -5.94 23.18 23.27
CA PRO A 170 -6.48 22.60 24.49
C PRO A 170 -7.70 21.74 24.20
N ASP A 171 -7.87 20.63 24.94
CA ASP A 171 -9.02 19.73 24.81
C ASP A 171 -9.24 19.19 23.38
N THR A 172 -8.14 18.96 22.66
CA THR A 172 -8.14 18.27 21.37
C THR A 172 -7.11 17.15 21.30
N TRP A 173 -7.38 16.16 20.46
CA TRP A 173 -6.52 14.98 20.29
C TRP A 173 -6.44 14.59 18.83
N LEU A 174 -5.25 14.20 18.38
CA LEU A 174 -5.10 13.41 17.17
C LEU A 174 -5.55 11.98 17.42
N THR A 175 -6.30 11.43 16.48
CA THR A 175 -6.81 10.07 16.50
C THR A 175 -7.07 9.59 15.07
N TRP A 176 -7.40 8.31 14.91
CA TRP A 176 -7.83 7.72 13.65
C TRP A 176 -9.35 7.67 13.57
N ARG A 177 -9.94 8.08 12.44
CA ARG A 177 -11.36 7.89 12.16
C ARG A 177 -11.56 7.31 10.77
N PHE A 178 -12.43 6.32 10.66
CA PHE A 178 -12.93 5.91 9.35
C PHE A 178 -13.95 6.94 8.91
N LEU A 179 -13.63 7.67 7.85
CA LEU A 179 -14.50 8.67 7.26
C LEU A 179 -15.00 8.15 5.92
N ASP A 180 -16.29 8.36 5.69
CA ASP A 180 -16.98 7.98 4.47
C ASP A 180 -17.27 9.24 3.68
N SER A 181 -16.65 9.39 2.51
CA SER A 181 -16.93 10.49 1.58
C SER A 181 -17.17 9.91 0.19
N ASP A 182 -18.36 10.19 -0.36
CA ASP A 182 -18.73 9.84 -1.74
C ASP A 182 -18.57 8.36 -2.08
N GLY A 183 -18.93 7.47 -1.15
CA GLY A 183 -18.80 6.01 -1.32
C GLY A 183 -17.38 5.46 -1.16
N SER A 184 -16.39 6.34 -0.94
CA SER A 184 -15.02 5.98 -0.61
C SER A 184 -14.78 6.15 0.90
N GLY A 185 -14.73 5.02 1.61
CA GLY A 185 -14.39 4.99 3.03
C GLY A 185 -12.89 4.77 3.26
N ALA A 186 -12.26 5.60 4.10
CA ALA A 186 -10.86 5.45 4.48
C ALA A 186 -10.59 5.84 5.94
N TRP A 187 -9.58 5.21 6.54
CA TRP A 187 -9.06 5.62 7.84
C TRP A 187 -8.16 6.85 7.71
N GLU A 188 -8.60 7.94 8.31
CA GLU A 188 -7.95 9.25 8.23
C GLU A 188 -7.34 9.63 9.59
N LEU A 189 -6.22 10.36 9.54
CA LEU A 189 -5.70 11.08 10.70
C LEU A 189 -6.53 12.34 10.91
N VAL A 190 -7.14 12.47 12.08
CA VAL A 190 -8.03 13.60 12.38
C VAL A 190 -7.69 14.24 13.72
N LEU A 191 -8.03 15.52 13.86
CA LEU A 191 -8.09 16.20 15.16
C LEU A 191 -9.54 16.17 15.63
N VAL A 192 -9.77 15.67 16.84
CA VAL A 192 -11.09 15.68 17.49
C VAL A 192 -11.08 16.52 18.77
N ASP A 193 -12.22 17.08 19.13
CA ASP A 193 -12.40 17.80 20.39
C ASP A 193 -12.84 16.88 21.56
N ALA A 194 -13.21 17.49 22.69
CA ALA A 194 -13.69 16.79 23.88
C ALA A 194 -15.01 16.02 23.68
N ALA A 195 -15.87 16.49 22.76
CA ALA A 195 -17.09 15.79 22.38
C ALA A 195 -16.83 14.64 21.39
N GLY A 196 -15.62 14.58 20.81
CA GLY A 196 -15.23 13.61 19.80
C GLY A 196 -15.57 14.05 18.38
N GLU A 197 -15.96 15.31 18.18
CA GLU A 197 -16.28 15.90 16.90
C GLU A 197 -15.01 16.18 16.10
N VAL A 198 -15.03 15.89 14.80
CA VAL A 198 -13.89 16.11 13.89
C VAL A 198 -13.74 17.61 13.62
N ARG A 199 -12.54 18.15 13.89
CA ARG A 199 -12.18 19.56 13.69
C ARG A 199 -11.19 19.78 12.55
N TRP A 200 -10.44 18.75 12.19
CA TRP A 200 -9.46 18.76 11.12
C TRP A 200 -9.23 17.35 10.58
N ILE A 201 -8.97 17.24 9.29
CA ILE A 201 -8.66 16.00 8.58
C ILE A 201 -7.35 16.20 7.83
N HIS A 202 -6.42 15.25 7.97
CA HIS A 202 -5.16 15.30 7.24
C HIS A 202 -5.37 15.40 5.73
N GLY A 203 -4.65 16.32 5.08
CA GLY A 203 -4.78 16.58 3.65
C GLY A 203 -6.00 17.40 3.23
N ARG A 204 -7.05 17.50 4.07
CA ARG A 204 -8.28 18.27 3.78
C ARG A 204 -8.40 19.56 4.60
N GLY A 205 -7.63 19.68 5.70
CA GLY A 205 -7.62 20.88 6.54
C GLY A 205 -8.75 20.92 7.56
N ARG A 206 -9.14 22.13 7.99
CA ARG A 206 -10.19 22.31 9.00
C ARG A 206 -11.55 21.88 8.46
N PHE A 207 -12.23 21.07 9.24
CA PHE A 207 -13.58 20.61 8.94
C PHE A 207 -14.59 21.55 9.61
N ASP A 208 -15.45 22.19 8.82
CA ASP A 208 -16.60 22.93 9.33
C ASP A 208 -17.85 22.06 9.19
N PRO A 209 -18.40 21.51 10.30
CA PRO A 209 -19.59 20.67 10.25
C PRO A 209 -20.86 21.41 9.79
N THR A 210 -20.81 22.75 9.68
CA THR A 210 -21.92 23.57 9.16
C THR A 210 -21.76 23.97 7.69
N GLY A 211 -20.59 23.70 7.10
CA GLY A 211 -20.31 23.94 5.69
C GLY A 211 -20.99 22.88 4.82
N ALA A 212 -22.08 23.26 4.16
CA ALA A 212 -22.66 22.44 3.10
C ALA A 212 -21.57 22.14 2.06
N HIS A 213 -21.24 20.85 1.90
CA HIS A 213 -20.41 20.41 0.78
C HIS A 213 -21.13 20.82 -0.52
N PRO A 214 -20.45 21.47 -1.47
CA PRO A 214 -21.00 21.58 -2.82
C PRO A 214 -21.19 20.16 -3.34
N ALA A 215 -22.42 19.81 -3.70
CA ALA A 215 -22.68 18.58 -4.43
C ALA A 215 -21.98 18.70 -5.78
N ASP A 216 -20.99 17.84 -6.02
CA ASP A 216 -20.40 17.72 -7.34
C ASP A 216 -21.37 16.98 -8.26
N PRO A 217 -21.38 17.29 -9.56
CA PRO A 217 -22.44 16.91 -10.46
C PRO A 217 -22.39 15.41 -10.75
N THR A 218 -23.59 14.84 -10.70
CA THR A 218 -23.97 13.48 -11.11
C THR A 218 -23.19 12.98 -12.32
N ALA A 219 -22.57 11.81 -12.17
CA ALA A 219 -21.99 11.04 -13.25
C ALA A 219 -23.01 10.80 -14.37
N ASP A 220 -22.59 11.10 -15.59
CA ASP A 220 -23.35 10.99 -16.82
C ASP A 220 -23.41 9.51 -17.21
N HIS A 221 -24.49 8.82 -16.84
CA HIS A 221 -24.73 7.44 -17.27
C HIS A 221 -25.01 7.42 -18.78
N ARG A 222 -23.97 7.22 -19.59
CA ARG A 222 -24.12 6.83 -20.99
C ARG A 222 -24.74 5.43 -21.05
N ALA A 223 -25.81 5.29 -21.82
CA ALA A 223 -26.39 4.00 -22.12
C ALA A 223 -25.35 3.11 -22.81
N ALA A 224 -25.08 1.94 -22.23
CA ALA A 224 -24.18 0.95 -22.79
C ALA A 224 -24.72 0.46 -24.14
N ASP A 225 -23.85 0.48 -25.14
CA ASP A 225 -24.09 -0.18 -26.41
C ASP A 225 -24.02 -1.69 -26.17
N ASP A 226 -25.00 -2.46 -26.66
CA ASP A 226 -25.11 -3.90 -26.40
C ASP A 226 -23.88 -4.69 -26.89
N ALA A 227 -22.97 -4.11 -27.66
CA ALA A 227 -21.75 -4.75 -28.15
C ALA A 227 -20.55 -4.69 -27.18
N ASN A 228 -20.61 -3.97 -26.06
CA ASN A 228 -19.46 -3.79 -25.17
C ASN A 228 -19.30 -4.96 -24.16
N PHE A 229 -18.31 -5.84 -24.40
CA PHE A 229 -17.99 -6.98 -23.53
C PHE A 229 -17.41 -6.60 -22.16
N VAL A 230 -17.01 -5.34 -21.96
CA VAL A 230 -16.33 -4.88 -20.73
C VAL A 230 -17.13 -3.85 -19.92
N ALA A 231 -18.30 -3.42 -20.42
CA ALA A 231 -19.13 -2.41 -19.75
C ALA A 231 -19.50 -2.77 -18.31
N TRP A 232 -19.65 -4.07 -18.00
CA TRP A 232 -19.92 -4.53 -16.64
C TRP A 232 -18.75 -4.29 -15.69
N LEU A 233 -17.51 -4.36 -16.17
CA LEU A 233 -16.32 -4.07 -15.37
C LEU A 233 -16.18 -2.56 -15.16
N GLU A 234 -16.16 -1.79 -16.26
CA GLU A 234 -15.90 -0.34 -16.23
C GLU A 234 -17.04 0.44 -15.58
N SER A 235 -18.30 0.18 -15.98
CA SER A 235 -19.46 0.94 -15.52
C SER A 235 -20.22 0.26 -14.39
N GLY A 236 -20.07 -1.05 -14.23
CA GLY A 236 -20.75 -1.81 -13.17
C GLY A 236 -19.92 -1.92 -11.90
N LEU A 237 -18.61 -2.20 -12.01
CA LEU A 237 -17.72 -2.40 -10.87
C LEU A 237 -16.76 -1.22 -10.63
N ASP A 238 -16.48 -0.41 -11.65
CA ASP A 238 -15.57 0.75 -11.59
C ASP A 238 -14.19 0.34 -11.07
N ILE A 239 -13.57 -0.66 -11.71
CA ILE A 239 -12.25 -1.19 -11.34
C ILE A 239 -11.25 -1.09 -12.50
N GLU A 240 -10.03 -0.64 -12.17
CA GLU A 240 -8.94 -0.45 -13.13
C GLU A 240 -8.00 -1.67 -13.21
N ALA A 241 -7.80 -2.37 -12.09
CA ALA A 241 -7.02 -3.60 -12.00
C ALA A 241 -7.87 -4.71 -11.40
N TYR A 242 -7.76 -5.91 -11.95
CA TYR A 242 -8.71 -6.98 -11.69
C TYR A 242 -8.05 -8.36 -11.76
N CYS A 243 -8.61 -9.30 -11.01
CA CYS A 243 -8.62 -10.70 -11.41
C CYS A 243 -10.06 -11.16 -11.46
N VAL A 244 -10.48 -11.69 -12.60
CA VAL A 244 -11.82 -12.22 -12.79
C VAL A 244 -11.73 -13.67 -13.22
N THR A 245 -12.54 -14.52 -12.60
CA THR A 245 -12.56 -15.96 -12.88
C THR A 245 -13.99 -16.42 -13.07
N VAL A 246 -14.29 -17.04 -14.21
CA VAL A 246 -15.56 -17.73 -14.45
C VAL A 246 -15.38 -19.20 -14.16
N ILE A 247 -16.22 -19.76 -13.28
CA ILE A 247 -16.26 -21.20 -12.96
C ILE A 247 -17.59 -21.76 -13.45
N HIS A 248 -17.54 -22.82 -14.25
CA HIS A 248 -18.73 -23.44 -14.82
C HIS A 248 -19.48 -24.30 -13.80
N ASP A 249 -20.82 -24.25 -13.83
CA ASP A 249 -21.71 -25.15 -13.08
C ASP A 249 -21.42 -25.22 -11.57
N VAL A 250 -21.00 -24.08 -11.00
CA VAL A 250 -20.65 -23.92 -9.59
C VAL A 250 -21.40 -22.74 -9.03
N ASP A 251 -22.04 -22.92 -7.87
CA ASP A 251 -22.72 -21.83 -7.17
C ASP A 251 -21.73 -20.89 -6.47
N PRO A 252 -22.11 -19.63 -6.20
CA PRO A 252 -21.22 -18.64 -5.60
C PRO A 252 -20.59 -19.04 -4.25
N ASP A 253 -21.30 -19.77 -3.39
CA ASP A 253 -20.76 -20.18 -2.09
C ASP A 253 -19.73 -21.30 -2.23
N GLU A 254 -19.98 -22.26 -3.13
CA GLU A 254 -18.98 -23.27 -3.51
C GLU A 254 -17.76 -22.63 -4.17
N ALA A 255 -17.94 -21.65 -5.06
CA ALA A 255 -16.83 -20.93 -5.68
C ALA A 255 -15.94 -20.25 -4.63
N LEU A 256 -16.53 -19.54 -3.66
CA LEU A 256 -15.79 -18.93 -2.56
C LEU A 256 -15.11 -19.96 -1.65
N ARG A 257 -15.76 -21.11 -1.39
CA ARG A 257 -15.13 -22.21 -0.62
C ARG A 257 -13.92 -22.79 -1.34
N ARG A 258 -13.98 -22.98 -2.66
CA ARG A 258 -12.82 -23.37 -3.47
C ARG A 258 -11.74 -22.30 -3.44
N PHE A 259 -12.14 -21.03 -3.42
CA PHE A 259 -11.23 -19.90 -3.35
C PHE A 259 -10.49 -19.83 -1.99
N GLY A 260 -11.08 -20.40 -0.94
CA GLY A 260 -10.46 -20.56 0.39
C GLY A 260 -11.31 -20.03 1.54
N ALA A 261 -12.51 -19.51 1.27
CA ALA A 261 -13.41 -19.00 2.30
C ALA A 261 -14.05 -20.14 3.12
N THR A 262 -14.24 -19.89 4.40
CA THR A 262 -15.10 -20.68 5.27
C THR A 262 -16.53 -20.15 5.27
N ASP A 263 -17.52 -20.96 5.65
CA ASP A 263 -18.93 -20.53 5.71
C ASP A 263 -19.16 -19.31 6.62
N ALA A 264 -18.28 -19.08 7.62
CA ALA A 264 -18.37 -17.95 8.52
C ALA A 264 -17.87 -16.63 7.89
N GLU A 265 -17.04 -16.72 6.85
CA GLU A 265 -16.48 -15.56 6.12
C GLU A 265 -17.36 -15.16 4.93
N ILE A 266 -18.17 -16.10 4.43
CA ILE A 266 -19.08 -15.85 3.32
C ILE A 266 -20.29 -15.05 3.83
N SER A 267 -20.53 -13.91 3.18
CA SER A 267 -21.64 -13.00 3.46
C SER A 267 -22.27 -12.50 2.17
N THR A 268 -23.32 -11.69 2.27
CA THR A 268 -23.93 -11.02 1.10
C THR A 268 -23.70 -9.52 1.20
N ALA A 269 -23.21 -8.93 0.12
CA ALA A 269 -23.02 -7.48 -0.01
C ALA A 269 -23.00 -7.10 -1.49
N THR A 270 -23.29 -5.84 -1.78
CA THR A 270 -22.94 -5.24 -3.09
C THR A 270 -21.44 -5.03 -3.18
N TRP A 271 -20.92 -4.84 -4.40
CA TRP A 271 -19.49 -4.56 -4.61
C TRP A 271 -18.99 -3.33 -3.82
N PRO A 272 -19.67 -2.16 -3.85
CA PRO A 272 -19.24 -1.02 -3.05
C PRO A 272 -19.24 -1.28 -1.53
N GLU A 273 -20.22 -2.05 -1.03
CA GLU A 273 -20.28 -2.43 0.39
C GLU A 273 -19.12 -3.34 0.79
N LEU A 274 -18.74 -4.30 -0.09
CA LEU A 274 -17.58 -5.16 0.11
C LEU A 274 -16.29 -4.33 0.18
N LEU A 275 -16.04 -3.47 -0.81
CA LEU A 275 -14.83 -2.63 -0.84
C LEU A 275 -14.77 -1.70 0.37
N ARG A 276 -15.91 -1.12 0.76
CA ARG A 276 -16.02 -0.28 1.96
C ARG A 276 -15.66 -1.07 3.23
N ARG A 277 -16.18 -2.29 3.37
CA ARG A 277 -15.85 -3.17 4.51
C ARG A 277 -14.36 -3.54 4.48
N ALA A 278 -13.82 -3.92 3.34
CA ALA A 278 -12.40 -4.25 3.18
C ALA A 278 -11.50 -3.09 3.60
N ARG A 279 -11.82 -1.85 3.19
CA ARG A 279 -11.09 -0.64 3.61
C ARG A 279 -11.22 -0.37 5.10
N TYR A 280 -12.39 -0.62 5.68
CA TYR A 280 -12.63 -0.47 7.12
C TYR A 280 -11.81 -1.48 7.93
N GLU A 281 -11.80 -2.74 7.51
CA GLU A 281 -11.05 -3.82 8.14
C GLU A 281 -9.55 -3.78 7.80
N GLU A 282 -9.17 -2.92 6.84
CA GLU A 282 -7.84 -2.86 6.23
C GLU A 282 -7.37 -4.23 5.74
N ALA A 283 -8.29 -4.96 5.10
CA ALA A 283 -8.00 -6.16 4.38
C ALA A 283 -6.99 -5.86 3.26
N ASP A 284 -6.11 -6.82 3.02
CA ASP A 284 -5.26 -6.81 1.85
C ASP A 284 -6.13 -7.00 0.59
N TRP A 285 -5.79 -6.36 -0.51
CA TRP A 285 -6.57 -6.43 -1.74
C TRP A 285 -6.71 -7.86 -2.25
N HIS A 286 -5.65 -8.66 -2.07
CA HIS A 286 -5.63 -10.10 -2.38
C HIS A 286 -6.55 -10.97 -1.50
N GLN A 287 -7.21 -10.39 -0.49
CA GLN A 287 -8.12 -11.09 0.40
C GLN A 287 -9.59 -10.84 0.05
N VAL A 288 -9.88 -9.91 -0.86
CA VAL A 288 -11.23 -9.43 -1.14
C VAL A 288 -11.75 -10.06 -2.41
N VAL A 289 -12.81 -10.86 -2.31
CA VAL A 289 -13.41 -11.53 -3.46
C VAL A 289 -14.94 -11.47 -3.40
N ALA A 290 -15.55 -11.14 -4.54
CA ALA A 290 -16.99 -11.25 -4.77
C ALA A 290 -17.29 -12.37 -5.76
N ALA A 291 -18.39 -13.08 -5.54
CA ALA A 291 -18.89 -14.17 -6.36
C ALA A 291 -20.32 -13.83 -6.83
N PHE A 292 -20.42 -13.50 -8.11
CA PHE A 292 -21.67 -13.17 -8.80
C PHE A 292 -22.23 -14.39 -9.50
N ALA A 293 -23.54 -14.63 -9.37
CA ALA A 293 -24.21 -15.69 -10.09
C ALA A 293 -24.41 -15.28 -11.56
N LEU A 294 -23.96 -16.12 -12.49
CA LEU A 294 -24.13 -15.97 -13.94
C LEU A 294 -24.88 -17.19 -14.50
N GLY A 295 -26.18 -17.28 -14.20
CA GLY A 295 -26.98 -18.45 -14.53
C GLY A 295 -26.46 -19.69 -13.77
N PRO A 296 -26.00 -20.76 -14.47
CA PRO A 296 -25.39 -21.91 -13.81
C PRO A 296 -23.91 -21.68 -13.44
N HIS A 297 -23.27 -20.62 -13.95
CA HIS A 297 -21.87 -20.31 -13.72
C HIS A 297 -21.72 -19.29 -12.58
N THR A 298 -20.50 -19.16 -12.07
CA THR A 298 -20.13 -18.09 -11.14
C THR A 298 -18.99 -17.26 -11.71
N LEU A 299 -19.10 -15.93 -11.57
CA LEU A 299 -18.02 -14.98 -11.80
C LEU A 299 -17.43 -14.54 -10.45
N LEU A 300 -16.19 -14.93 -10.20
CA LEU A 300 -15.37 -14.39 -9.13
C LEU A 300 -14.71 -13.10 -9.61
N VAL A 301 -14.68 -12.08 -8.74
CA VAL A 301 -14.00 -10.80 -8.99
C VAL A 301 -13.17 -10.43 -7.77
N GLU A 302 -11.90 -10.16 -8.00
CA GLU A 302 -10.94 -9.59 -7.05
C GLU A 302 -10.59 -8.15 -7.46
N ASP A 303 -10.58 -7.21 -6.51
CA ASP A 303 -10.10 -5.83 -6.72
C ASP A 303 -8.58 -5.82 -6.62
N ASN A 304 -7.89 -5.68 -7.77
CA ASN A 304 -6.43 -5.75 -7.86
C ASN A 304 -5.81 -7.01 -7.18
N GLY A 305 -6.59 -8.10 -7.10
CA GLY A 305 -6.09 -9.42 -6.70
C GLY A 305 -5.50 -10.18 -7.88
N TRP A 306 -4.84 -11.31 -7.64
CA TRP A 306 -4.19 -12.14 -8.66
C TRP A 306 -4.36 -13.63 -8.42
N GLU A 307 -5.13 -14.03 -7.39
CA GLU A 307 -5.15 -15.44 -6.97
C GLU A 307 -5.86 -16.31 -8.01
N GLY A 308 -6.96 -15.86 -8.59
CA GLY A 308 -7.72 -16.61 -9.59
C GLY A 308 -6.89 -17.03 -10.81
N SER A 309 -5.91 -16.23 -11.23
CA SER A 309 -5.03 -16.54 -12.37
C SER A 309 -3.95 -17.59 -12.06
N ASN A 310 -3.83 -18.03 -10.80
CA ASN A 310 -2.84 -19.02 -10.36
C ASN A 310 -3.47 -20.27 -9.72
N ARG A 311 -4.79 -20.45 -9.91
CA ARG A 311 -5.58 -21.47 -9.22
C ARG A 311 -6.33 -22.37 -10.20
N PRO A 312 -5.63 -23.24 -10.96
CA PRO A 312 -6.30 -24.19 -11.84
C PRO A 312 -7.22 -25.14 -11.06
N ASP A 313 -6.98 -25.35 -9.76
CA ASP A 313 -7.82 -26.15 -8.86
C ASP A 313 -9.25 -25.61 -8.69
N LEU A 314 -9.52 -24.34 -9.02
CA LEU A 314 -10.88 -23.79 -9.06
C LEU A 314 -11.79 -24.55 -10.04
N SER A 315 -11.20 -25.10 -11.12
CA SER A 315 -11.89 -25.90 -12.13
C SER A 315 -12.16 -27.35 -11.71
N ARG A 316 -11.87 -27.79 -10.47
CA ARG A 316 -12.06 -29.20 -10.07
C ARG A 316 -13.49 -29.69 -10.33
N GLY A 317 -13.66 -30.74 -11.13
CA GLY A 317 -14.95 -31.30 -11.51
C GLY A 317 -15.71 -30.49 -12.59
N THR A 318 -15.06 -29.50 -13.21
CA THR A 318 -15.67 -28.56 -14.15
C THR A 318 -14.61 -27.85 -15.01
N PHE A 319 -14.93 -26.65 -15.52
CA PHE A 319 -14.11 -25.76 -16.32
C PHE A 319 -14.02 -24.38 -15.66
N ALA A 320 -12.85 -23.73 -15.74
CA ALA A 320 -12.69 -22.35 -15.30
C ALA A 320 -11.76 -21.55 -16.21
N VAL A 321 -12.05 -20.25 -16.34
CA VAL A 321 -11.25 -19.28 -17.10
C VAL A 321 -10.98 -18.08 -16.22
N SER A 322 -9.72 -17.66 -16.13
CA SER A 322 -9.29 -16.49 -15.36
C SER A 322 -8.56 -15.50 -16.25
N SER A 323 -8.80 -14.22 -16.04
CA SER A 323 -8.02 -13.11 -16.60
C SER A 323 -7.62 -12.18 -15.46
N TYR A 324 -6.36 -11.78 -15.45
CA TYR A 324 -5.77 -10.89 -14.47
C TYR A 324 -5.04 -9.75 -15.19
N CYS A 325 -5.21 -8.53 -14.69
CA CYS A 325 -4.47 -7.35 -15.11
C CYS A 325 -4.16 -6.47 -13.89
N SER A 326 -2.87 -6.16 -13.70
CA SER A 326 -2.35 -5.34 -12.61
C SER A 326 -2.27 -3.86 -13.00
N ILE A 327 -2.20 -2.97 -11.99
CA ILE A 327 -1.93 -1.54 -12.22
C ILE A 327 -0.58 -1.25 -12.90
N ASN A 328 0.33 -2.23 -12.92
CA ASN A 328 1.63 -2.14 -13.59
C ASN A 328 1.61 -2.77 -14.99
N ALA A 329 0.43 -3.08 -15.51
CA ALA A 329 0.21 -3.77 -16.78
C ALA A 329 0.75 -5.22 -16.82
N ASP A 330 0.97 -5.85 -15.66
CA ASP A 330 1.22 -7.30 -15.63
C ASP A 330 -0.10 -8.02 -15.87
N SER A 331 -0.15 -8.93 -16.85
CA SER A 331 -1.34 -9.72 -17.12
C SER A 331 -1.07 -11.21 -17.18
N VAL A 332 -2.09 -11.99 -16.81
CA VAL A 332 -2.09 -13.45 -16.87
C VAL A 332 -3.47 -13.93 -17.28
N PHE A 333 -3.50 -14.79 -18.30
CA PHE A 333 -4.70 -15.52 -18.69
C PHE A 333 -4.52 -17.01 -18.38
N LEU A 334 -5.57 -17.64 -17.86
CA LEU A 334 -5.56 -19.06 -17.47
C LEU A 334 -6.86 -19.74 -17.89
N VAL A 335 -6.76 -20.86 -18.61
CA VAL A 335 -7.85 -21.79 -18.87
C VAL A 335 -7.53 -23.10 -18.19
N SER A 336 -8.47 -23.62 -17.41
CA SER A 336 -8.29 -24.86 -16.66
C SER A 336 -9.51 -25.76 -16.68
N ARG A 337 -9.27 -27.07 -16.57
CA ARG A 337 -10.32 -28.10 -16.45
C ARG A 337 -9.88 -29.14 -15.45
N ASP A 338 -10.77 -29.48 -14.52
CA ASP A 338 -10.55 -30.51 -13.52
C ASP A 338 -9.28 -30.36 -12.66
N GLY A 339 -8.75 -29.14 -12.54
CA GLY A 339 -7.49 -28.85 -11.84
C GLY A 339 -6.26 -28.77 -12.73
N ASP A 340 -6.38 -29.09 -14.03
CA ASP A 340 -5.28 -29.07 -15.00
C ASP A 340 -5.31 -27.79 -15.84
N THR A 341 -4.13 -27.22 -16.10
CA THR A 341 -3.96 -26.05 -16.99
C THR A 341 -4.04 -26.48 -18.46
N LEU A 342 -5.08 -26.04 -19.16
CA LEU A 342 -5.25 -26.27 -20.59
C LEU A 342 -4.45 -25.27 -21.42
N ALA A 343 -4.54 -23.99 -21.07
CA ALA A 343 -3.83 -22.91 -21.72
C ALA A 343 -3.52 -21.80 -20.71
N THR A 344 -2.36 -21.16 -20.82
CA THR A 344 -1.99 -19.96 -20.08
C THR A 344 -1.01 -19.11 -20.87
N PHE A 345 -1.10 -17.80 -20.74
CA PHE A 345 -0.15 -16.86 -21.32
C PHE A 345 -0.04 -15.62 -20.42
N GLN A 346 1.02 -14.84 -20.64
CA GLN A 346 1.31 -13.60 -19.93
C GLN A 346 1.41 -12.45 -20.94
N GLU A 347 1.38 -11.22 -20.44
CA GLU A 347 1.62 -10.01 -21.24
C GLU A 347 0.67 -9.88 -22.45
N ASN A 348 -0.56 -10.41 -22.33
CA ASN A 348 -1.56 -10.43 -23.40
C ASN A 348 -1.05 -11.06 -24.72
N CYS A 349 -0.19 -12.07 -24.66
CA CYS A 349 0.31 -12.76 -25.86
C CYS A 349 -0.20 -14.21 -25.99
N PRO A 350 -1.42 -14.45 -26.52
CA PRO A 350 -1.92 -15.79 -26.81
C PRO A 350 -1.03 -16.62 -27.74
N GLY A 351 -0.22 -15.96 -28.59
CA GLY A 351 0.74 -16.62 -29.48
C GLY A 351 1.86 -17.38 -28.76
N ASP A 352 2.10 -17.06 -27.49
CA ASP A 352 3.08 -17.70 -26.62
C ASP A 352 2.41 -18.60 -25.56
N ALA A 353 1.13 -18.96 -25.77
CA ALA A 353 0.40 -19.77 -24.82
C ALA A 353 1.02 -21.16 -24.58
N GLU A 354 1.05 -21.57 -23.32
CA GLU A 354 1.51 -22.87 -22.85
C GLU A 354 0.36 -23.67 -22.24
N GLY A 355 0.41 -25.00 -22.29
CA GLY A 355 -0.56 -25.86 -21.61
C GLY A 355 -0.82 -27.18 -22.35
N SER A 356 -1.73 -27.99 -21.81
CA SER A 356 -2.05 -29.30 -22.38
C SER A 356 -2.97 -29.26 -23.61
N ASP A 357 -3.71 -28.17 -23.80
CA ASP A 357 -4.71 -28.00 -24.87
C ASP A 357 -4.90 -26.52 -25.24
N ILE A 358 -3.93 -25.95 -25.94
CA ILE A 358 -3.95 -24.54 -26.36
C ILE A 358 -5.03 -24.24 -27.41
N ASP A 359 -5.53 -25.27 -28.11
CA ASP A 359 -6.57 -25.14 -29.14
C ASP A 359 -7.92 -24.65 -28.56
N VAL A 360 -8.07 -24.72 -27.24
CA VAL A 360 -9.21 -24.15 -26.50
C VAL A 360 -9.38 -22.65 -26.76
N LEU A 361 -8.28 -21.93 -27.06
CA LEU A 361 -8.30 -20.50 -27.36
C LEU A 361 -8.69 -20.22 -28.82
N THR A 362 -8.42 -21.14 -29.74
CA THR A 362 -8.53 -20.91 -31.20
C THR A 362 -9.96 -20.55 -31.62
N LYS A 363 -10.97 -21.24 -31.07
CA LYS A 363 -12.37 -20.94 -31.38
C LYS A 363 -12.72 -19.51 -30.96
N ALA A 364 -12.35 -19.12 -29.75
CA ALA A 364 -12.69 -17.81 -29.19
C ALA A 364 -11.97 -16.69 -29.97
N LEU A 365 -10.68 -16.84 -30.27
CA LEU A 365 -9.91 -15.90 -31.08
C LEU A 365 -10.48 -15.74 -32.50
N ALA A 366 -10.86 -16.84 -33.15
CA ALA A 366 -11.48 -16.78 -34.48
C ALA A 366 -12.83 -16.03 -34.45
N GLU A 367 -13.61 -16.17 -33.38
CA GLU A 367 -14.87 -15.42 -33.22
C GLU A 367 -14.64 -13.93 -32.90
N MET A 368 -13.45 -13.54 -32.44
CA MET A 368 -12.98 -12.16 -32.34
C MET A 368 -12.44 -11.61 -33.67
N GLY A 369 -12.33 -12.47 -34.70
CA GLY A 369 -11.73 -12.11 -35.99
C GLY A 369 -10.20 -12.18 -36.01
N ILE A 370 -9.60 -12.88 -35.02
CA ILE A 370 -8.16 -13.02 -34.85
C ILE A 370 -7.76 -14.42 -35.35
N ASP A 371 -7.26 -14.47 -36.58
CA ASP A 371 -6.84 -15.72 -37.23
C ASP A 371 -5.39 -16.13 -36.85
N ASP A 372 -4.56 -15.17 -36.43
CA ASP A 372 -3.20 -15.40 -35.92
C ASP A 372 -3.13 -14.92 -34.45
N PRO A 373 -2.95 -15.84 -33.47
CA PRO A 373 -2.83 -15.47 -32.06
C PRO A 373 -1.70 -14.48 -31.75
N ARG A 374 -0.68 -14.36 -32.61
CA ARG A 374 0.38 -13.35 -32.47
C ARG A 374 -0.05 -11.94 -32.89
N ALA A 375 -1.12 -11.82 -33.69
CA ALA A 375 -1.67 -10.52 -34.07
C ALA A 375 -2.45 -9.83 -32.93
N PHE A 376 -2.64 -10.53 -31.80
CA PHE A 376 -3.24 -9.99 -30.59
C PHE A 376 -2.33 -8.97 -29.86
N ASP A 377 -1.02 -9.00 -30.13
CA ASP A 377 0.05 -8.26 -29.42
C ASP A 377 0.34 -6.85 -30.01
N GLU A 378 -0.30 -6.46 -31.12
CA GLU A 378 0.18 -5.28 -31.89
C GLU A 378 -0.32 -3.90 -31.38
N ASP A 379 -1.25 -3.84 -30.42
CA ASP A 379 -1.78 -2.57 -29.89
C ASP A 379 -1.70 -2.50 -28.34
N ASP A 380 -0.82 -1.63 -27.82
CA ASP A 380 -0.60 -1.34 -26.39
C ASP A 380 -1.88 -0.86 -25.63
N GLU A 381 -3.02 -0.68 -26.31
CA GLU A 381 -4.31 -0.28 -25.74
C GLU A 381 -5.28 -1.47 -25.50
N ASN A 382 -4.88 -2.72 -25.78
CA ASN A 382 -5.78 -3.88 -25.86
C ASN A 382 -6.04 -4.68 -24.55
N PHE A 383 -5.77 -4.13 -23.36
CA PHE A 383 -6.03 -4.83 -22.07
C PHE A 383 -7.48 -5.30 -21.85
N LEU A 384 -8.43 -4.73 -22.60
CA LEU A 384 -9.86 -5.05 -22.53
C LEU A 384 -10.23 -6.24 -23.44
N GLU A 385 -9.37 -6.63 -24.38
CA GLU A 385 -9.61 -7.77 -25.28
C GLU A 385 -9.50 -9.12 -24.55
N ASP A 386 -8.70 -9.18 -23.48
CA ASP A 386 -8.58 -10.35 -22.60
C ASP A 386 -9.91 -10.69 -21.91
N LEU A 387 -10.72 -9.68 -21.56
CA LEU A 387 -12.04 -9.90 -20.97
C LEU A 387 -13.05 -10.43 -21.98
N GLU A 388 -12.96 -9.95 -23.23
CA GLU A 388 -13.75 -10.51 -24.33
C GLU A 388 -13.35 -11.96 -24.59
N LEU A 389 -12.04 -12.25 -24.66
CA LEU A 389 -11.52 -13.60 -24.81
C LEU A 389 -12.01 -14.51 -23.66
N LEU A 390 -11.95 -14.04 -22.41
CA LEU A 390 -12.48 -14.76 -21.25
C LEU A 390 -13.97 -15.07 -21.42
N CYS A 391 -14.78 -14.09 -21.80
CA CYS A 391 -16.21 -14.27 -22.01
C CYS A 391 -16.50 -15.31 -23.10
N ARG A 392 -15.73 -15.30 -24.19
CA ARG A 392 -15.89 -16.23 -25.31
C ARG A 392 -15.42 -17.64 -24.97
N VAL A 393 -14.27 -17.80 -24.32
CA VAL A 393 -13.77 -19.11 -23.87
C VAL A 393 -14.69 -19.72 -22.82
N ALA A 394 -15.20 -18.91 -21.88
CA ALA A 394 -16.14 -19.35 -20.87
C ALA A 394 -17.59 -19.42 -21.37
N GLU A 395 -17.89 -19.00 -22.60
CA GLU A 395 -19.24 -18.96 -23.17
C GLU A 395 -20.25 -18.20 -22.29
N VAL A 396 -19.82 -17.10 -21.65
CA VAL A 396 -20.65 -16.23 -20.80
C VAL A 396 -20.72 -14.81 -21.34
N ARG A 397 -21.71 -14.04 -20.84
CA ARG A 397 -21.84 -12.61 -21.16
C ARG A 397 -22.36 -11.84 -19.94
N PRO A 398 -21.47 -11.46 -19.01
CA PRO A 398 -21.86 -10.69 -17.84
C PRO A 398 -22.42 -9.32 -18.27
N THR A 399 -23.41 -8.83 -17.52
CA THR A 399 -24.02 -7.53 -17.71
C THR A 399 -23.78 -6.64 -16.48
N ILE A 400 -23.97 -5.33 -16.62
CA ILE A 400 -23.93 -4.40 -15.49
C ILE A 400 -24.90 -4.84 -14.37
N ALA A 401 -26.07 -5.38 -14.73
CA ALA A 401 -27.05 -5.84 -13.76
C ALA A 401 -26.55 -7.05 -12.95
N ASP A 402 -25.77 -7.95 -13.57
CA ASP A 402 -25.24 -9.13 -12.90
C ASP A 402 -24.24 -8.76 -11.80
N VAL A 403 -23.48 -7.67 -11.99
CA VAL A 403 -22.39 -7.27 -11.10
C VAL A 403 -22.71 -6.11 -10.16
N THR A 404 -23.85 -5.44 -10.36
CA THR A 404 -24.35 -4.38 -9.45
C THR A 404 -25.33 -4.91 -8.40
N ALA A 405 -25.87 -6.12 -8.60
CA ALA A 405 -26.69 -6.79 -7.60
C ALA A 405 -25.85 -7.27 -6.40
N PRO A 406 -26.47 -7.51 -5.22
CA PRO A 406 -25.77 -8.13 -4.11
C PRO A 406 -25.19 -9.50 -4.50
N ALA A 407 -23.89 -9.67 -4.26
CA ALA A 407 -23.14 -10.90 -4.51
C ALA A 407 -22.93 -11.69 -3.21
N ARG A 408 -22.41 -12.92 -3.34
CA ARG A 408 -21.78 -13.62 -2.22
C ARG A 408 -20.34 -13.14 -2.13
N VAL A 409 -19.87 -12.78 -0.95
CA VAL A 409 -18.57 -12.09 -0.79
C VAL A 409 -17.80 -12.66 0.38
N ALA A 410 -16.48 -12.61 0.30
CA ALA A 410 -15.58 -12.99 1.40
C ALA A 410 -14.41 -12.00 1.53
N ILE A 411 -13.94 -11.85 2.77
CA ILE A 411 -12.64 -11.26 3.09
C ILE A 411 -11.83 -12.36 3.78
N LEU A 412 -10.80 -12.86 3.11
CA LEU A 412 -10.04 -14.02 3.57
C LEU A 412 -8.99 -13.61 4.62
N PRO A 413 -8.90 -14.25 5.79
CA PRO A 413 -7.78 -14.06 6.70
C PRO A 413 -6.54 -14.73 6.10
N ARG A 414 -5.47 -13.98 5.88
CA ARG A 414 -4.13 -14.55 5.60
C ARG A 414 -3.27 -14.51 6.84
#